data_AF-A0A821PBF1-F1
#
_entry.id   AF-A0A821PBF1-F1
#
_cell.length_a   1.000
_cell.length_b   1.000
_cell.length_c   1.000
_cell.angle_alpha   90.00
_cell.angle_beta   90.00
_cell.angle_gamma   90.00
#
_symmetry.space_group_name_H-M   'P 1'
#
loop_
_entity.id
_entity.type
_entity.pdbx_description
1 polymer ?
#
loop_
_entity_poly.entity_id
_entity_poly.type
_entity_poly.pdbx_seq_one_letter_code
_entity_poly.pdbx_strand_id
1 'polypeptide(L)'
;TKQCSLVVEQLNKPIDLITRESFLKSNQSYINELVAFIYADDCEHDERVFMAMYLNKENELVLKSPGSYFYNFERKALRTMEFNARQNQTPEINLDRMHYQYAGQETKAFAIFDPETYMFYAIRFELSTSTSKTEETVLIPIEKIK
;
A
#
# COMPACT_ATOMS: atom_id res chain seq x y z
N THR A 1 -18.19 40.75 -33.94
CA THR A 1 -18.45 39.64 -33.01
C THR A 1 -17.59 39.84 -31.78
N LYS A 2 -18.15 40.04 -30.59
CA LYS A 2 -17.36 40.25 -29.36
C LYS A 2 -16.81 38.91 -28.89
N GLN A 3 -15.49 38.78 -28.86
CA GLN A 3 -14.80 37.59 -28.37
C GLN A 3 -14.71 37.72 -26.85
N CYS A 4 -15.48 36.91 -26.12
CA CYS A 4 -15.30 36.75 -24.68
C CYS A 4 -14.20 35.71 -24.45
N SER A 5 -13.13 36.12 -23.78
CA SER A 5 -12.09 35.22 -23.28
C SER A 5 -12.26 35.05 -21.77
N LEU A 6 -12.40 33.81 -21.33
CA LEU A 6 -12.31 33.43 -19.92
C LEU A 6 -10.82 33.24 -19.60
N VAL A 7 -10.28 34.02 -18.66
CA VAL A 7 -8.95 33.80 -18.10
C VAL A 7 -9.15 33.04 -16.80
N VAL A 8 -8.67 31.79 -16.75
CA VAL A 8 -8.66 30.98 -15.52
C VAL A 8 -7.29 31.15 -14.90
N GLU A 9 -7.20 31.94 -13.84
CA GLU A 9 -5.99 32.06 -13.03
C GLU A 9 -6.01 30.99 -11.93
N GLN A 10 -5.11 30.01 -12.03
CA GLN A 10 -4.88 29.06 -10.95
C GLN A 10 -4.06 29.77 -9.85
N LEU A 11 -4.77 30.32 -8.85
CA LEU A 11 -4.17 31.07 -7.74
C LEU A 11 -3.39 30.20 -6.74
N ASN A 12 -3.73 28.90 -6.64
CA ASN A 12 -3.05 27.98 -5.74
C ASN A 12 -1.88 27.30 -6.45
N LYS A 13 -0.71 27.28 -5.80
CA LYS A 13 0.41 26.46 -6.27
C LYS A 13 -0.04 24.99 -6.33
N PRO A 14 0.41 24.22 -7.33
CA PRO A 14 0.14 22.78 -7.35
C PRO A 14 0.65 22.13 -6.06
N ILE A 15 -0.19 21.34 -5.42
CA ILE A 15 0.20 20.52 -4.28
C ILE A 15 1.04 19.36 -4.84
N ASP A 16 2.27 19.21 -4.36
CA ASP A 16 3.19 18.15 -4.79
C ASP A 16 2.95 16.88 -3.95
N LEU A 17 1.84 16.20 -4.25
CA LEU A 17 1.52 14.91 -3.63
C LEU A 17 2.27 13.79 -4.34
N ILE A 18 2.80 12.84 -3.55
CA ILE A 18 3.38 11.63 -4.13
C ILE A 18 2.33 10.87 -4.94
N THR A 19 2.66 10.49 -6.17
CA THR A 19 1.80 9.71 -7.03
C THR A 19 2.39 8.34 -7.26
N ARG A 20 1.60 7.43 -7.83
CA ARG A 20 2.08 6.14 -8.29
C ARG A 20 3.30 6.29 -9.21
N GLU A 21 3.26 7.24 -10.13
CA GLU A 21 4.30 7.49 -11.12
C GLU A 21 5.57 8.05 -10.47
N SER A 22 5.44 9.04 -9.57
CA SER A 22 6.61 9.60 -8.88
C SER A 22 7.23 8.59 -7.90
N PHE A 23 6.41 7.74 -7.27
CA PHE A 23 6.87 6.61 -6.47
C PHE A 23 7.65 5.60 -7.33
N LEU A 24 7.11 5.15 -8.46
CA LEU A 24 7.78 4.24 -9.38
C LEU A 24 9.11 4.80 -9.87
N LYS A 25 9.11 6.06 -10.32
CA LYS A 25 10.33 6.74 -10.80
C LYS A 25 11.42 6.77 -9.73
N SER A 26 11.05 7.08 -8.49
CA SER A 26 11.98 7.15 -7.35
C SER A 26 12.50 5.78 -6.89
N ASN A 27 11.79 4.69 -7.19
CA ASN A 27 12.10 3.34 -6.70
C ASN A 27 12.40 2.33 -7.85
N GLN A 28 12.60 2.80 -9.08
CA GLN A 28 12.74 1.96 -10.29
C GLN A 28 13.88 0.93 -10.23
N SER A 29 14.94 1.24 -9.46
CA SER A 29 16.09 0.35 -9.27
C SER A 29 15.74 -0.89 -8.44
N TYR A 30 14.72 -0.81 -7.59
CA TYR A 30 14.33 -1.86 -6.64
C TYR A 30 13.08 -2.62 -7.08
N ILE A 31 12.17 -1.95 -7.78
CA ILE A 31 10.87 -2.51 -8.17
C ILE A 31 10.98 -3.26 -9.50
N ASN A 32 10.55 -4.51 -9.51
CA ASN A 32 10.30 -5.25 -10.75
C ASN A 32 8.88 -4.99 -11.25
N GLU A 33 7.89 -5.18 -10.39
CA GLU A 33 6.47 -5.03 -10.72
C GLU A 33 5.74 -4.35 -9.55
N LEU A 34 5.08 -3.22 -9.80
CA LEU A 34 4.21 -2.60 -8.80
C LEU A 34 2.84 -3.25 -8.85
N VAL A 35 2.46 -3.91 -7.75
CA VAL A 35 1.19 -4.61 -7.61
C VAL A 35 0.09 -3.65 -7.16
N ALA A 36 0.35 -2.84 -6.13
CA ALA A 36 -0.59 -1.82 -5.66
C ALA A 36 0.10 -0.57 -5.11
N PHE A 37 -0.61 0.54 -5.22
CA PHE A 37 -0.28 1.83 -4.61
C PHE A 37 -1.59 2.41 -4.08
N ILE A 38 -1.77 2.32 -2.76
CA ILE A 38 -2.98 2.74 -2.04
C ILE A 38 -2.65 4.02 -1.29
N TYR A 39 -3.58 4.97 -1.24
CA TYR A 39 -3.36 6.23 -0.56
C TYR A 39 -4.62 6.78 0.11
N ALA A 40 -4.40 7.66 1.08
CA ALA A 40 -5.40 8.51 1.71
C ALA A 40 -4.80 9.93 1.78
N ASP A 41 -5.60 10.92 1.37
CA ASP A 41 -5.17 12.32 1.33
C ASP A 41 -5.55 13.01 2.64
N ASP A 42 -4.71 13.93 3.11
CA ASP A 42 -5.04 14.85 4.19
C ASP A 42 -5.25 16.27 3.63
N CYS A 43 -6.51 16.66 3.47
CA CYS A 43 -6.88 17.98 2.95
C CYS A 43 -6.63 19.12 3.94
N GLU A 44 -6.38 18.86 5.23
CA GLU A 44 -6.04 19.91 6.19
C GLU A 44 -4.57 20.34 6.09
N HIS A 45 -3.70 19.38 5.73
CA HIS A 45 -2.26 19.58 5.68
C HIS A 45 -1.69 19.53 4.25
N ASP A 46 -2.53 19.32 3.25
CA ASP A 46 -2.14 19.11 1.85
C ASP A 46 -1.11 17.95 1.70
N GLU A 47 -1.34 16.86 2.44
CA GLU A 47 -0.44 15.69 2.48
C GLU A 47 -1.08 14.42 1.91
N ARG A 48 -0.26 13.43 1.60
CA ARG A 48 -0.72 12.09 1.20
C ARG A 48 0.02 11.00 1.98
N VAL A 49 -0.76 10.15 2.62
CA VAL A 49 -0.29 8.90 3.22
C VAL A 49 -0.50 7.79 2.20
N PHE A 50 0.51 6.95 1.99
CA PHE A 50 0.41 5.85 1.03
C PHE A 50 1.05 4.57 1.55
N MET A 51 0.58 3.45 1.03
CA MET A 51 1.23 2.15 1.11
C MET A 51 1.41 1.60 -0.29
N ALA A 52 2.51 0.89 -0.50
CA ALA A 52 2.81 0.24 -1.76
C ALA A 52 3.08 -1.25 -1.57
N MET A 53 2.62 -2.05 -2.52
CA MET A 53 2.91 -3.48 -2.63
C MET A 53 3.55 -3.74 -3.99
N TYR A 54 4.70 -4.39 -4.01
CA TYR A 54 5.42 -4.66 -5.24
C TYR A 54 6.25 -5.93 -5.16
N LEU A 55 6.61 -6.49 -6.31
CA LEU A 55 7.68 -7.48 -6.43
C LEU A 55 9.00 -6.75 -6.62
N ASN A 56 10.00 -7.08 -5.81
CA ASN A 56 11.35 -6.55 -5.98
C ASN A 56 12.08 -7.24 -7.15
N LYS A 57 13.33 -6.83 -7.44
CA LYS A 57 14.14 -7.44 -8.52
C LYS A 57 14.41 -8.94 -8.34
N GLU A 58 14.27 -9.46 -7.13
CA GLU A 58 14.43 -10.89 -6.82
C GLU A 58 13.09 -11.65 -6.91
N ASN A 59 11.99 -10.94 -7.16
CA ASN A 59 10.60 -11.41 -7.11
C ASN A 59 10.13 -11.83 -5.71
N GLU A 60 10.62 -11.15 -4.68
CA GLU A 60 10.03 -11.20 -3.36
C GLU A 60 8.89 -10.18 -3.27
N LEU A 61 7.83 -10.52 -2.55
CA LEU A 61 6.75 -9.59 -2.27
C LEU A 61 7.18 -8.60 -1.20
N VAL A 62 7.07 -7.31 -1.48
CA VAL A 62 7.46 -6.24 -0.57
C VAL A 62 6.26 -5.35 -0.30
N LEU A 63 6.02 -5.09 0.99
CA LEU A 63 5.14 -4.03 1.44
C LEU A 63 5.97 -2.85 1.93
N LYS A 64 5.57 -1.63 1.55
CA LYS A 64 6.21 -0.39 1.97
C LYS A 64 5.17 0.55 2.56
N SER A 65 5.41 1.01 3.79
CA SER A 65 4.60 2.03 4.46
C SER A 65 5.32 3.38 4.48
N PRO A 66 4.64 4.46 4.93
CA PRO A 66 5.31 5.71 5.28
C PRO A 66 6.37 5.44 6.36
N GLY A 67 7.45 6.24 6.38
CA GLY A 67 8.50 6.15 7.40
C GLY A 67 9.64 5.16 7.14
N SER A 68 9.78 4.64 5.91
CA SER A 68 10.86 3.72 5.49
C SER A 68 10.78 2.29 6.02
N TYR A 69 9.66 1.87 6.61
CA TYR A 69 9.45 0.46 6.91
C TYR A 69 9.12 -0.28 5.61
N PHE A 70 9.98 -1.22 5.26
CA PHE A 70 9.71 -2.22 4.23
C PHE A 70 9.65 -3.59 4.89
N TYR A 71 8.70 -4.40 4.46
CA TYR A 71 8.59 -5.78 4.88
C TYR A 71 8.64 -6.67 3.65
N ASN A 72 9.71 -7.46 3.56
CA ASN A 72 9.91 -8.44 2.51
C ASN A 72 9.36 -9.78 2.98
N PHE A 73 8.48 -10.35 2.17
CA PHE A 73 7.97 -11.69 2.33
C PHE A 73 8.81 -12.66 1.51
N GLU A 74 9.78 -13.28 2.17
CA GLU A 74 10.41 -14.49 1.64
C GLU A 74 9.38 -15.63 1.61
N ARG A 75 9.49 -16.53 0.62
CA ARG A 75 8.61 -17.70 0.52
C ARG A 75 8.56 -18.57 1.77
N LYS A 76 9.67 -18.67 2.51
CA LYS A 76 9.71 -19.39 3.79
C LYS A 76 8.85 -18.71 4.86
N ALA A 77 8.92 -17.38 4.96
CA ALA A 77 8.11 -16.60 5.89
C ALA A 77 6.61 -16.73 5.58
N LEU A 78 6.24 -16.71 4.30
CA LEU A 78 4.86 -16.95 3.85
C LEU A 78 4.34 -18.31 4.31
N ARG A 79 5.10 -19.38 4.06
CA ARG A 79 4.71 -20.74 4.48
C ARG A 79 4.57 -20.87 6.00
N THR A 80 5.46 -20.23 6.76
CA THR A 80 5.33 -20.19 8.23
C THR A 80 4.05 -19.47 8.65
N MET A 81 3.71 -18.37 7.97
CA MET A 81 2.48 -17.62 8.24
C MET A 81 1.24 -18.45 7.93
N GLU A 82 1.18 -19.13 6.78
CA GLU A 82 0.10 -20.05 6.41
C GLU A 82 -0.04 -21.21 7.41
N PHE A 83 1.08 -21.81 7.83
CA PHE A 83 1.07 -22.87 8.84
C PHE A 83 0.47 -22.39 10.16
N ASN A 84 0.87 -21.19 10.62
CA ASN A 84 0.35 -20.61 11.86
C ASN A 84 -1.13 -20.23 11.73
N ALA A 85 -1.54 -19.67 10.59
CA ALA A 85 -2.93 -19.32 10.30
C ALA A 85 -3.82 -20.56 10.37
N ARG A 86 -3.36 -21.68 9.79
CA ARG A 86 -4.05 -22.96 9.84
C ARG A 86 -4.13 -23.56 11.24
N GLN A 87 -3.05 -23.51 12.01
CA GLN A 87 -3.02 -24.00 13.41
C GLN A 87 -3.99 -23.21 14.29
N ASN A 88 -4.04 -21.89 14.12
CA ASN A 88 -4.85 -21.00 14.95
C ASN A 88 -6.26 -20.76 14.40
N GLN A 89 -6.58 -21.29 13.22
CA GLN A 89 -7.85 -21.06 12.52
C GLN A 89 -8.16 -19.57 12.31
N THR A 90 -7.15 -18.77 11.97
CA THR A 90 -7.27 -17.33 11.76
C THR A 90 -7.24 -17.00 10.27
N PRO A 91 -8.36 -16.59 9.65
CA PRO A 91 -8.40 -16.22 8.22
C PRO A 91 -7.77 -14.84 7.95
N GLU A 92 -7.45 -14.09 9.00
CA GLU A 92 -6.88 -12.76 8.92
C GLU A 92 -5.82 -12.58 10.01
N ILE A 93 -4.66 -12.04 9.64
CA ILE A 93 -3.54 -11.77 10.56
C ILE A 93 -3.09 -10.33 10.37
N ASN A 94 -3.06 -9.55 11.45
CA ASN A 94 -2.48 -8.21 11.44
C ASN A 94 -0.97 -8.27 11.20
N LEU A 95 -0.47 -7.45 10.29
CA LEU A 95 0.95 -7.30 10.03
C LEU A 95 1.48 -6.15 10.89
N ASP A 96 1.79 -6.41 12.16
CA ASP A 96 2.17 -5.37 13.13
C ASP A 96 3.35 -4.50 12.66
N ARG A 97 4.26 -5.06 11.85
CA ARG A 97 5.39 -4.32 11.25
C ARG A 97 4.99 -3.26 10.22
N MET A 98 3.75 -3.35 9.73
CA MET A 98 3.15 -2.40 8.79
C MET A 98 2.23 -1.40 9.49
N HIS A 99 2.08 -1.49 10.81
CA HIS A 99 1.32 -0.51 11.58
C HIS A 99 2.15 0.76 11.76
N TYR A 100 1.63 1.87 11.26
CA TYR A 100 2.19 3.19 11.47
C TYR A 100 1.10 4.10 11.99
N GLN A 101 1.43 4.94 12.98
CA GLN A 101 0.53 5.96 13.49
C GLN A 101 1.32 7.21 13.87
N TYR A 102 0.99 8.36 13.28
CA TYR A 102 1.63 9.64 13.56
C TYR A 102 0.72 10.80 13.13
N ALA A 103 0.60 11.84 13.97
CA ALA A 103 -0.06 13.10 13.62
C ALA A 103 -1.44 12.96 12.92
N GLY A 104 -2.31 12.07 13.41
CA GLY A 104 -3.65 11.84 12.81
C GLY A 104 -3.67 10.93 11.58
N GLN A 105 -2.51 10.45 11.15
CA GLN A 105 -2.33 9.45 10.11
C GLN A 105 -2.19 8.06 10.73
N GLU A 106 -2.83 7.06 10.14
CA GLU A 106 -2.68 5.66 10.52
C GLU A 106 -2.66 4.78 9.26
N THR A 107 -1.75 3.80 9.22
CA THR A 107 -1.74 2.75 8.21
C THR A 107 -1.65 1.38 8.85
N LYS A 108 -2.43 0.42 8.36
CA LYS A 108 -2.41 -0.99 8.77
C LYS A 108 -2.43 -1.89 7.54
N ALA A 109 -1.88 -3.10 7.70
CA ALA A 109 -2.01 -4.14 6.70
C ALA A 109 -2.35 -5.48 7.36
N PHE A 110 -3.19 -6.26 6.70
CA PHE A 110 -3.65 -7.56 7.16
C PHE A 110 -3.37 -8.60 6.09
N ALA A 111 -2.77 -9.71 6.48
CA ALA A 111 -2.65 -10.89 5.64
C ALA A 111 -3.96 -11.67 5.65
N ILE A 112 -4.50 -11.91 4.46
CA ILE A 112 -5.77 -12.60 4.25
C ILE A 112 -5.50 -14.01 3.72
N PHE A 113 -6.13 -14.98 4.38
CA PHE A 113 -6.01 -16.41 4.08
C PHE A 113 -7.36 -16.96 3.65
N ASP A 114 -7.32 -17.90 2.71
CA ASP A 114 -8.51 -18.63 2.29
C ASP A 114 -9.06 -19.44 3.49
N PRO A 115 -10.33 -19.29 3.89
CA PRO A 115 -10.84 -19.92 5.11
C PRO A 115 -10.83 -21.45 5.09
N GLU A 116 -10.82 -22.07 3.90
CA GLU A 116 -10.87 -23.53 3.75
C GLU A 116 -9.46 -24.13 3.74
N THR A 117 -8.54 -23.50 3.02
CA THR A 117 -7.18 -24.01 2.77
C THR A 117 -6.12 -23.36 3.64
N TYR A 118 -6.41 -22.19 4.20
CA TYR A 118 -5.46 -21.29 4.88
C TYR A 118 -4.26 -20.91 4.02
N MET A 119 -4.43 -20.93 2.70
CA MET A 119 -3.46 -20.38 1.78
C MET A 119 -3.58 -18.87 1.79
N PHE A 120 -2.44 -18.20 1.94
CA PHE A 120 -2.38 -16.75 1.81
C PHE A 120 -2.78 -16.37 0.38
N TYR A 121 -3.55 -15.28 0.18
CA TYR A 121 -3.94 -14.88 -1.19
C TYR A 121 -4.11 -13.38 -1.39
N ALA A 122 -4.28 -12.60 -0.32
CA ALA A 122 -4.48 -11.16 -0.40
C ALA A 122 -3.88 -10.42 0.80
N ILE A 123 -3.65 -9.12 0.60
CA ILE A 123 -3.39 -8.17 1.68
C ILE A 123 -4.52 -7.15 1.69
N ARG A 124 -5.13 -6.92 2.86
CA ARG A 124 -6.00 -5.75 3.10
C ARG A 124 -5.16 -4.61 3.65
N PHE A 125 -5.24 -3.45 3.02
CA PHE A 125 -4.65 -2.20 3.48
C PHE A 125 -5.75 -1.32 4.07
N GLU A 126 -5.46 -0.71 5.20
CA GLU A 126 -6.31 0.31 5.82
C GLU A 126 -5.45 1.55 6.07
N LEU A 127 -5.82 2.67 5.43
CA LEU A 127 -5.14 3.95 5.57
C LEU A 127 -6.17 4.98 6.03
N SER A 128 -5.82 5.80 7.01
CA SER A 128 -6.64 6.92 7.44
C SER A 128 -5.79 8.14 7.72
N THR A 129 -6.35 9.31 7.39
CA THR A 129 -5.88 10.63 7.80
C THR A 129 -6.98 11.30 8.63
N SER A 130 -6.75 12.54 9.06
CA SER A 130 -7.79 13.36 9.71
C SER A 130 -9.01 13.62 8.84
N THR A 131 -8.86 13.55 7.50
CA THR A 131 -9.89 13.97 6.54
C THR A 131 -10.35 12.88 5.58
N SER A 132 -9.64 11.74 5.48
CA SER A 132 -10.05 10.64 4.61
C SER A 132 -9.66 9.26 5.14
N LYS A 133 -10.34 8.23 4.63
CA LYS A 133 -10.03 6.83 4.90
C LYS A 133 -10.11 6.03 3.59
N THR A 134 -9.14 5.15 3.39
CA THR A 134 -9.09 4.20 2.27
C THR A 134 -8.90 2.80 2.82
N GLU A 135 -9.72 1.86 2.36
CA GLU A 135 -9.58 0.44 2.64
C GLU A 135 -9.59 -0.31 1.31
N GLU A 136 -8.57 -1.12 1.07
CA GLU A 136 -8.44 -1.85 -0.19
C GLU A 136 -7.83 -3.23 0.04
N THR A 137 -8.45 -4.27 -0.53
CA THR A 137 -7.93 -5.63 -0.51
C THR A 137 -7.32 -5.97 -1.86
N VAL A 138 -6.03 -6.30 -1.87
CA VAL A 138 -5.27 -6.55 -3.09
C VAL A 138 -4.86 -8.01 -3.15
N LEU A 139 -5.24 -8.68 -4.25
CA LEU A 139 -4.82 -10.04 -4.55
C LEU A 139 -3.32 -10.10 -4.85
N ILE A 140 -2.70 -11.18 -4.41
CA ILE A 140 -1.25 -11.35 -4.52
C ILE A 140 -0.92 -12.29 -5.68
N PRO A 141 0.02 -11.93 -6.57
CA PRO A 141 0.48 -12.80 -7.63
C PRO A 141 1.44 -13.88 -7.09
N ILE A 142 0.91 -14.84 -6.32
CA ILE A 142 1.70 -15.85 -5.59
C ILE A 142 2.58 -16.69 -6.51
N GLU A 143 2.11 -16.96 -7.74
CA GLU A 143 2.88 -17.67 -8.75
C GLU A 143 4.17 -16.96 -9.17
N LYS A 144 4.26 -15.64 -8.92
CA LYS A 144 5.43 -14.84 -9.23
C LYS A 144 6.42 -14.73 -8.07
N ILE A 145 6.03 -15.11 -6.85
CA ILE A 145 6.87 -14.97 -5.65
C ILE A 145 7.89 -16.11 -5.56
N LYS A 146 9.18 -15.78 -5.40
CA LYS A 146 10.28 -16.76 -5.32
C LYS A 146 10.58 -17.26 -3.90
#